data_AF-A0A2D8Z4H4-F1
#
_entry.id   AF-A0A2D8Z4H4-F1
#
_cell.length_a   1.000
_cell.length_b   1.000
_cell.length_c   1.000
_cell.angle_alpha   90.00
_cell.angle_beta   90.00
_cell.angle_gamma   90.00
#
_symmetry.space_group_name_H-M   'P 1'
#
loop_
_entity.id
_entity.type
_entity.pdbx_description
1 polymer ?
#
loop_
_entity_poly.entity_id
_entity_poly.type
_entity_poly.pdbx_seq_one_letter_code
_entity_poly.pdbx_strand_id
1 'polypeptide(L)'
;LKAPVALGLLHPGLYGLPFKTKVKTEINAVRIGDIEIITSPGEMFPEIIDGGIESPLGADIKTDPIEIPPLRKLMKGKINMNFNLGMDEIGYVIPISQWDRKKPYTYSYEEAPYGEIYIGDPNASPELYKESVMLLERLHKAIGPHHYEK
;
A
#
# COMPACT_ATOMS: atom_id res chain seq x y z
N LEU A 1 -4.69 -29.30 -7.87
CA LEU A 1 -4.32 -27.88 -8.02
C LEU A 1 -4.44 -27.08 -6.71
N LYS A 2 -5.58 -27.15 -5.99
CA LYS A 2 -5.81 -26.35 -4.76
C LYS A 2 -4.88 -26.66 -3.58
N ALA A 3 -4.56 -27.93 -3.32
CA ALA A 3 -3.66 -28.30 -2.21
C ALA A 3 -2.20 -27.85 -2.43
N PRO A 4 -1.58 -28.04 -3.61
CA PRO A 4 -0.25 -27.49 -3.89
C PRO A 4 -0.16 -25.96 -3.77
N VAL A 5 -1.19 -25.22 -4.19
CA VAL A 5 -1.25 -23.76 -4.07
C VAL A 5 -1.40 -23.33 -2.60
N ALA A 6 -2.28 -24.00 -1.84
CA ALA A 6 -2.47 -23.73 -0.41
C ALA A 6 -1.23 -24.08 0.43
N LEU A 7 -0.42 -25.03 -0.03
CA LEU A 7 0.84 -25.44 0.60
C LEU A 7 2.04 -24.62 0.10
N GLY A 8 1.85 -23.64 -0.79
CA GLY A 8 2.93 -22.85 -1.39
C GLY A 8 3.86 -23.64 -2.32
N LEU A 9 3.47 -24.85 -2.73
CA LEU A 9 4.23 -25.75 -3.59
C LEU A 9 4.10 -25.40 -5.09
N LEU A 10 2.98 -24.76 -5.47
CA LEU A 10 2.76 -24.21 -6.82
C LEU A 10 2.19 -22.80 -6.64
N HIS A 11 2.95 -21.80 -7.07
CA HIS A 11 2.81 -20.36 -6.81
C HIS A 11 3.50 -19.87 -5.50
N PRO A 12 4.61 -19.12 -5.59
CA PRO A 12 5.44 -18.72 -4.44
C PRO A 12 4.82 -17.66 -3.51
N GLY A 13 3.53 -17.34 -3.70
CA GLY A 13 2.83 -16.23 -3.06
C GLY A 13 1.90 -16.59 -1.90
N LEU A 14 1.59 -17.87 -1.64
CA LEU A 14 0.63 -18.26 -0.59
C LEU A 14 1.27 -19.21 0.43
N TYR A 15 1.11 -18.92 1.72
CA TYR A 15 1.67 -19.73 2.79
C TYR A 15 0.79 -19.71 4.05
N GLY A 16 1.01 -20.65 4.98
CA GLY A 16 0.22 -20.78 6.22
C GLY A 16 -0.81 -21.90 6.18
N LEU A 17 -1.52 -22.09 7.30
CA LEU A 17 -2.53 -23.14 7.46
C LEU A 17 -3.87 -22.74 6.82
N PRO A 18 -4.77 -23.70 6.54
CA PRO A 18 -6.16 -23.39 6.19
C PRO A 18 -6.77 -22.42 7.20
N PHE A 19 -7.45 -21.37 6.71
CA PHE A 19 -8.05 -20.29 7.51
C PHE A 19 -7.06 -19.33 8.21
N LYS A 20 -5.75 -19.48 7.95
CA LYS A 20 -4.68 -18.52 8.33
C LYS A 20 -3.71 -18.34 7.16
N THR A 21 -4.25 -18.34 5.95
CA THR A 21 -3.46 -18.17 4.73
C THR A 21 -2.95 -16.74 4.67
N LYS A 22 -1.65 -16.61 4.43
CA LYS A 22 -0.96 -15.35 4.19
C LYS A 22 -0.57 -15.28 2.72
N VAL A 23 -0.59 -14.06 2.21
CA VAL A 23 -0.11 -13.73 0.88
C VAL A 23 1.28 -13.10 1.04
N LYS A 24 2.20 -13.45 0.15
CA LYS A 24 3.45 -12.74 -0.05
C LYS A 24 3.24 -11.78 -1.22
N THR A 25 3.57 -10.53 -0.98
CA THR A 25 3.49 -9.43 -1.96
C THR A 25 4.82 -8.69 -2.02
N GLU A 26 4.99 -7.77 -2.96
CA GLU A 26 6.27 -7.08 -3.21
C GLU A 26 6.10 -5.57 -3.35
N ILE A 27 7.06 -4.83 -2.79
CA ILE A 27 7.23 -3.39 -3.00
C ILE A 27 8.65 -3.20 -3.50
N ASN A 28 8.84 -2.37 -4.54
CA ASN A 28 10.17 -2.02 -5.04
C ASN A 28 10.37 -0.51 -4.99
N ALA A 29 11.62 -0.10 -4.78
CA ALA A 29 12.03 1.28 -4.95
C ALA A 29 13.30 1.31 -5.80
N VAL A 30 13.29 2.11 -6.86
CA VAL A 30 14.39 2.22 -7.80
C VAL A 30 14.69 3.69 -8.09
N ARG A 31 15.98 3.97 -8.27
CA ARG A 31 16.47 5.27 -8.69
C ARG A 31 17.22 5.13 -10.02
N ILE A 32 16.82 5.93 -11.01
CA ILE A 32 17.50 6.04 -12.30
C ILE A 32 17.81 7.52 -12.54
N GLY A 33 19.05 7.92 -12.26
CA GLY A 33 19.46 9.32 -12.35
C GLY A 33 18.62 10.22 -11.42
N ASP A 34 17.90 11.17 -12.01
CA ASP A 34 17.01 12.10 -11.29
C ASP A 34 15.60 11.56 -11.02
N ILE A 35 15.26 10.39 -11.57
CA ILE A 35 13.93 9.77 -11.43
C ILE A 35 13.98 8.77 -10.28
N GLU A 36 13.06 8.92 -9.34
CA GLU A 36 12.81 7.96 -8.27
C GLU A 36 11.43 7.34 -8.47
N ILE A 37 11.36 6.01 -8.41
CA ILE A 37 10.15 5.23 -8.66
C ILE A 37 9.94 4.32 -7.46
N ILE A 38 8.73 4.32 -6.92
CA ILE A 38 8.24 3.26 -6.05
C ILE A 38 7.19 2.46 -6.82
N THR A 39 7.23 1.14 -6.69
CA THR A 39 6.19 0.26 -7.23
C THR A 39 5.42 -0.32 -6.06
N SER A 40 4.10 -0.31 -6.17
CA SER A 40 3.22 -0.82 -5.13
C SER A 40 2.41 -2.01 -5.63
N PRO A 41 2.13 -2.97 -4.74
CA PRO A 41 1.26 -4.07 -5.06
C PRO A 41 -0.18 -3.57 -5.13
N GLY A 42 -0.91 -4.00 -6.16
CA GLY A 42 -2.29 -3.56 -6.33
C GLY A 42 -2.46 -2.07 -6.61
N GLU A 43 -3.63 -1.55 -6.26
CA GLU A 43 -4.02 -0.17 -6.51
C GLU A 43 -3.98 0.65 -5.21
N MET A 44 -2.85 1.30 -4.94
CA MET A 44 -2.74 2.26 -3.84
C MET A 44 -3.62 3.48 -4.10
N PHE A 45 -4.40 3.84 -3.08
CA PHE A 45 -5.22 5.05 -3.13
C PHE A 45 -4.35 6.32 -3.21
N PRO A 46 -4.77 7.33 -4.00
CA PRO A 46 -4.03 8.57 -4.16
C PRO A 46 -3.69 9.26 -2.84
N GLU A 47 -4.53 9.14 -1.82
CA GLU A 47 -4.35 9.76 -0.52
C GLU A 47 -3.11 9.24 0.20
N ILE A 48 -2.74 7.97 0.01
CA ILE A 48 -1.51 7.38 0.56
C ILE A 48 -0.28 7.88 -0.20
N ILE A 49 -0.41 8.08 -1.51
CA ILE A 49 0.71 8.47 -2.38
C ILE A 49 0.98 9.97 -2.31
N ASP A 50 -0.06 10.77 -2.47
CA ASP A 50 -0.04 12.21 -2.70
C ASP A 50 -0.60 13.04 -1.53
N GLY A 51 -1.39 12.41 -0.67
CA GLY A 51 -1.98 13.02 0.53
C GLY A 51 -3.46 13.33 0.39
N GLY A 52 -4.05 13.79 1.49
CA GLY A 52 -5.49 14.01 1.59
C GLY A 52 -6.24 12.89 2.32
N ILE A 53 -5.55 12.05 3.11
CA ILE A 53 -6.21 11.04 3.95
C ILE A 53 -7.18 11.73 4.90
N GLU A 54 -8.41 11.21 4.93
CA GLU A 54 -9.47 11.68 5.82
C GLU A 54 -9.73 10.69 6.97
N SER A 55 -10.41 11.16 8.01
CA SER A 55 -10.99 10.32 9.07
C SER A 55 -12.50 10.59 9.14
N PRO A 56 -13.29 10.09 8.17
CA PRO A 56 -14.70 10.43 8.06
C PRO A 56 -15.50 9.96 9.27
N LEU A 57 -16.48 10.77 9.67
CA LEU A 57 -17.42 10.40 10.70
C LEU A 57 -18.22 9.18 10.23
N GLY A 58 -18.23 8.12 11.04
CA GLY A 58 -18.96 6.90 10.74
C GLY A 58 -18.14 5.78 10.11
N ALA A 59 -16.83 6.00 9.85
CA ALA A 59 -15.94 4.94 9.38
C ALA A 59 -15.98 3.71 10.32
N ASP A 60 -15.81 2.52 9.73
CA ASP A 60 -15.79 1.27 10.48
C ASP A 60 -14.62 1.22 11.48
N ILE A 61 -13.51 1.85 11.11
CA ILE A 61 -12.31 1.94 11.94
C ILE A 61 -12.08 3.41 12.32
N LYS A 62 -12.31 3.71 13.60
CA LYS A 62 -12.12 5.05 14.15
C LYS A 62 -10.66 5.25 14.52
N THR A 63 -9.91 5.89 13.64
CA THR A 63 -8.52 6.27 13.86
C THR A 63 -8.19 7.56 13.13
N ASP A 64 -7.21 8.28 13.66
CA ASP A 64 -6.55 9.35 12.91
C ASP A 64 -5.77 8.75 11.73
N PRO A 65 -5.45 9.54 10.68
CA PRO A 65 -4.61 9.09 9.57
C PRO A 65 -3.25 8.59 10.06
N ILE A 66 -2.85 7.38 9.69
CA ILE A 66 -1.57 6.79 10.10
C ILE A 66 -0.60 6.58 8.93
N GLU A 67 -1.11 6.47 7.71
CA GLU A 67 -0.31 6.37 6.48
C GLU A 67 0.24 7.75 6.04
N ILE A 68 0.84 8.47 7.00
CA ILE A 68 1.38 9.83 6.85
C ILE A 68 2.87 9.89 7.26
N PRO A 69 3.69 10.73 6.61
CA PRO A 69 3.35 11.60 5.48
C PRO A 69 3.15 10.81 4.16
N PRO A 70 2.50 11.41 3.13
CA PRO A 70 2.29 10.74 1.85
C PRO A 70 3.60 10.27 1.22
N LEU A 71 3.61 9.09 0.60
CA LEU A 71 4.83 8.45 0.09
C LEU A 71 5.62 9.36 -0.85
N ARG A 72 4.95 10.15 -1.71
CA ARG A 72 5.63 11.05 -2.65
C ARG A 72 6.43 12.17 -1.95
N LYS A 73 6.05 12.56 -0.73
CA LYS A 73 6.83 13.54 0.08
C LYS A 73 8.11 12.94 0.66
N LEU A 74 8.18 11.62 0.76
CA LEU A 74 9.36 10.93 1.27
C LEU A 74 10.39 10.66 0.18
N MET A 75 9.98 10.69 -1.09
CA MET A 75 10.86 10.45 -2.23
C MET A 75 11.78 11.65 -2.52
N LYS A 76 13.01 11.38 -3.00
CA LYS A 76 14.06 12.41 -3.21
C LYS A 76 14.40 12.63 -4.69
N GLY A 77 13.59 12.13 -5.61
CA GLY A 77 13.72 12.38 -7.05
C GLY A 77 13.46 13.83 -7.40
N LYS A 78 14.07 14.31 -8.50
CA LYS A 78 13.53 15.51 -9.16
C LYS A 78 12.19 15.18 -9.82
N ILE A 79 12.05 13.93 -10.26
CA ILE A 79 10.79 13.35 -10.74
C ILE A 79 10.49 12.12 -9.89
N ASN A 80 9.36 12.14 -9.21
CA ASN A 80 8.89 11.07 -8.33
C ASN A 80 7.68 10.37 -8.97
N MET A 81 7.76 9.06 -9.15
CA MET A 81 6.70 8.26 -9.76
C MET A 81 6.26 7.13 -8.81
N ASN A 82 4.95 6.92 -8.73
CA ASN A 82 4.37 5.72 -8.14
C ASN A 82 3.77 4.87 -9.25
N PHE A 83 4.17 3.61 -9.35
CA PHE A 83 3.59 2.63 -10.26
C PHE A 83 2.79 1.61 -9.44
N ASN A 84 1.46 1.74 -9.47
CA ASN A 84 0.54 0.69 -9.01
C ASN A 84 0.61 -0.53 -9.93
N LEU A 85 0.03 -1.66 -9.50
CA LEU A 85 0.09 -2.94 -10.21
C LEU A 85 1.53 -3.39 -10.49
N GLY A 86 2.44 -3.02 -9.58
CA GLY A 86 3.85 -3.26 -9.74
C GLY A 86 4.23 -4.66 -9.28
N MET A 87 4.58 -5.53 -10.23
CA MET A 87 4.98 -6.94 -10.01
C MET A 87 3.87 -7.89 -9.53
N ASP A 88 2.84 -7.39 -8.84
CA ASP A 88 1.67 -8.17 -8.42
C ASP A 88 0.39 -7.31 -8.22
N GLU A 89 -0.72 -8.00 -7.92
CA GLU A 89 -2.08 -7.45 -7.78
C GLU A 89 -2.75 -8.02 -6.53
N ILE A 90 -3.14 -7.15 -5.59
CA ILE A 90 -3.74 -7.52 -4.30
C ILE A 90 -5.05 -6.78 -4.00
N GLY A 91 -5.61 -6.08 -4.99
CA GLY A 91 -6.77 -5.21 -4.86
C GLY A 91 -6.40 -3.78 -4.48
N TYR A 92 -7.40 -3.09 -3.95
CA TYR A 92 -7.28 -1.69 -3.55
C TYR A 92 -6.70 -1.57 -2.15
N VAL A 93 -5.72 -0.66 -2.00
CA VAL A 93 -5.12 -0.33 -0.72
C VAL A 93 -5.65 1.03 -0.27
N ILE A 94 -6.61 1.00 0.65
CA ILE A 94 -7.36 2.16 1.15
C ILE A 94 -6.79 2.57 2.52
N PRO A 95 -6.64 3.87 2.83
CA PRO A 95 -6.25 4.32 4.16
C PRO A 95 -7.12 3.71 5.24
N ILE A 96 -6.51 3.21 6.31
CA ILE A 96 -7.25 2.51 7.36
C ILE A 96 -8.31 3.39 8.03
N SER A 97 -8.08 4.70 8.11
CA SER A 97 -9.02 5.69 8.65
C SER A 97 -10.26 5.88 7.78
N GLN A 98 -10.19 5.52 6.49
CA GLN A 98 -11.28 5.60 5.52
C GLN A 98 -11.98 4.26 5.30
N TRP A 99 -11.54 3.19 5.96
CA TRP A 99 -12.14 1.87 5.81
C TRP A 99 -13.60 1.86 6.23
N ASP A 100 -14.47 1.44 5.33
CA ASP A 100 -15.91 1.45 5.55
C ASP A 100 -16.62 0.34 4.77
N ARG A 101 -17.13 -0.66 5.48
CA ARG A 101 -17.76 -1.86 4.90
C ARG A 101 -19.10 -2.20 5.53
N LYS A 102 -19.52 -1.52 6.59
CA LYS A 102 -20.78 -1.82 7.31
C LYS A 102 -21.66 -0.59 7.41
N LYS A 103 -22.97 -0.82 7.41
CA LYS A 103 -23.95 0.25 7.64
C LYS A 103 -23.85 0.77 9.08
N PRO A 104 -24.08 2.08 9.31
CA PRO A 104 -24.27 3.13 8.31
C PRO A 104 -22.93 3.51 7.64
N TYR A 105 -22.95 3.73 6.33
CA TYR A 105 -21.75 4.09 5.57
C TYR A 105 -21.40 5.57 5.70
N THR A 106 -20.12 5.87 5.52
CA THR A 106 -19.54 7.20 5.42
C THR A 106 -20.06 7.97 4.20
N TYR A 107 -19.85 9.29 4.19
CA TYR A 107 -20.23 10.18 3.08
C TYR A 107 -21.70 10.10 2.64
N SER A 108 -22.59 9.65 3.53
CA SER A 108 -24.01 9.40 3.24
C SER A 108 -24.24 8.37 2.13
N TYR A 109 -23.31 7.44 1.92
CA TYR A 109 -23.48 6.40 0.93
C TYR A 109 -24.58 5.40 1.32
N GLU A 110 -25.28 4.88 0.31
CA GLU A 110 -26.33 3.87 0.48
C GLU A 110 -25.77 2.43 0.48
N GLU A 111 -24.59 2.27 -0.10
CA GLU A 111 -23.81 1.03 -0.24
C GLU A 111 -22.37 1.25 0.24
N ALA A 112 -21.67 0.15 0.55
CA ALA A 112 -20.28 0.23 0.97
C ALA A 112 -19.43 0.85 -0.16
N PRO A 113 -18.45 1.72 0.18
CA PRO A 113 -17.42 2.14 -0.76
C PRO A 113 -16.79 0.97 -1.54
N TYR A 114 -16.29 1.29 -2.73
CA TYR A 114 -15.66 0.33 -3.62
C TYR A 114 -14.18 0.16 -3.26
N GLY A 115 -13.72 -1.09 -3.20
CA GLY A 115 -12.30 -1.43 -3.08
C GLY A 115 -11.98 -2.36 -1.91
N GLU A 116 -12.56 -2.10 -0.73
CA GLU A 116 -12.25 -2.80 0.53
C GLU A 116 -12.54 -4.32 0.46
N ILE A 117 -13.41 -4.74 -0.46
CA ILE A 117 -13.74 -6.16 -0.66
C ILE A 117 -12.58 -6.97 -1.27
N TYR A 118 -11.73 -6.35 -2.08
CA TYR A 118 -10.71 -7.06 -2.86
C TYR A 118 -9.50 -7.43 -2.00
N ILE A 119 -9.08 -6.54 -1.10
CA ILE A 119 -7.98 -6.82 -0.16
C ILE A 119 -8.47 -7.55 1.09
N GLY A 120 -9.68 -7.23 1.56
CA GLY A 120 -10.37 -7.95 2.64
C GLY A 120 -9.78 -7.77 4.06
N ASP A 121 -8.59 -7.19 4.20
CA ASP A 121 -7.95 -6.88 5.48
C ASP A 121 -7.55 -5.40 5.57
N PRO A 122 -8.16 -4.59 6.47
CA PRO A 122 -7.80 -3.19 6.65
C PRO A 122 -6.36 -2.95 7.11
N ASN A 123 -5.71 -3.96 7.72
CA ASN A 123 -4.33 -3.83 8.21
C ASN A 123 -3.30 -3.86 7.09
N ALA A 124 -3.69 -4.25 5.87
CA ALA A 124 -2.79 -4.30 4.74
C ALA A 124 -2.26 -2.91 4.36
N SER A 125 -3.09 -1.87 4.40
CA SER A 125 -2.66 -0.49 4.08
C SER A 125 -1.56 0.01 5.02
N PRO A 126 -1.73 -0.02 6.35
CA PRO A 126 -0.67 0.39 7.28
C PRO A 126 0.62 -0.42 7.15
N GLU A 127 0.53 -1.73 6.91
CA GLU A 127 1.70 -2.58 6.74
C GLU A 127 2.46 -2.23 5.45
N LEU A 128 1.75 -2.11 4.32
CA LEU A 128 2.33 -1.72 3.03
C LEU A 128 2.93 -0.32 3.07
N TYR A 129 2.27 0.64 3.72
CA TYR A 129 2.79 1.98 3.91
C TYR A 129 4.09 1.95 4.71
N LYS A 130 4.11 1.27 5.86
CA LYS A 130 5.31 1.15 6.70
C LYS A 130 6.49 0.53 5.94
N GLU A 131 6.26 -0.58 5.23
CA GLU A 131 7.31 -1.24 4.45
C GLU A 131 7.79 -0.36 3.29
N SER A 132 6.89 0.41 2.66
CA SER A 132 7.22 1.40 1.63
C SER A 132 8.14 2.49 2.17
N VAL A 133 7.83 3.07 3.34
CA VAL A 133 8.68 4.07 4.01
C VAL A 133 10.06 3.49 4.30
N MET A 134 10.14 2.31 4.92
CA MET A 134 11.41 1.67 5.22
C MET A 134 12.23 1.36 3.96
N LEU A 135 11.58 1.00 2.85
CA LEU A 135 12.25 0.73 1.59
C LEU A 135 12.82 2.00 0.96
N LEU A 136 12.08 3.11 0.98
CA LEU A 136 12.58 4.42 0.52
C LEU A 136 13.78 4.88 1.36
N GLU A 137 13.71 4.75 2.68
CA GLU A 137 14.84 5.06 3.56
C GLU A 137 16.08 4.21 3.23
N ARG A 138 15.89 2.90 3.01
CA ARG A 138 16.96 1.99 2.59
C ARG A 138 17.53 2.38 1.24
N LEU A 139 16.70 2.75 0.27
CA LEU A 139 17.13 3.22 -1.05
C LEU A 139 18.01 4.47 -0.91
N HIS A 140 17.55 5.49 -0.18
CA HIS A 140 18.32 6.72 -0.01
C HIS A 140 19.64 6.47 0.73
N LYS A 141 19.64 5.58 1.73
CA LYS A 141 20.86 5.18 2.43
C LYS A 141 21.84 4.46 1.50
N ALA A 142 21.34 3.60 0.60
CA ALA A 142 22.16 2.85 -0.33
C ALA A 142 22.78 3.74 -1.43
N ILE A 143 22.05 4.78 -1.87
CA ILE A 143 22.55 5.75 -2.85
C ILE A 143 23.59 6.70 -2.23
N GLY A 144 23.48 6.99 -0.93
CA GLY A 144 24.36 7.91 -0.22
C GLY A 144 24.01 9.39 -0.45
N PRO A 145 24.80 10.33 0.11
CA PRO A 145 24.58 11.76 -0.07
C PRO A 145 24.67 12.14 -1.55
N HIS A 146 23.64 12.84 -2.05
CA HIS A 146 23.55 13.23 -3.45
C HIS A 146 24.61 14.29 -3.80
N HIS A 147 25.46 14.01 -4.80
CA HIS A 147 26.47 14.94 -5.33
C HIS A 147 25.90 16.04 -6.26
N TYR A 148 24.57 16.22 -6.31
CA TYR A 148 23.91 17.10 -7.29
C TYR A 148 23.61 18.52 -6.77
N GLU A 149 24.06 18.88 -5.56
CA GLU A 149 24.06 20.26 -5.05
C GLU A 149 25.36 21.01 -5.39
N LYS A 150 25.82 20.93 -6.65
CA LYS A 150 26.87 21.80 -7.19
C LYS A 150 26.37 22.53 -8.42
#